data_AF-A0AAN9VBM5-F1
#
_entry.id   AF-A0AAN9VBM5-F1
#
_cell.length_a   1.000
_cell.length_b   1.000
_cell.length_c   1.000
_cell.angle_alpha   90.00
_cell.angle_beta   90.00
_cell.angle_gamma   90.00
#
_symmetry.space_group_name_H-M   'P 1'
#
loop_
_entity.id
_entity.type
_entity.pdbx_description
1 polymer ?
#
loop_
_entity_poly.entity_id
_entity_poly.type
_entity_poly.pdbx_seq_one_letter_code
_entity_poly.pdbx_strand_id
1 'polypeptide(L)'
;MWKNAVALTQKIYLFPRCNGLRSISGLPCSTSCRNSLNNISRIRSINIQPYRCTSFFNKLPADHLWSGVTGVSNAGKKRGRGKGIGRKSSKDLNRGQVIGVGKANIVWPGLNAPIIRGRELVQQQQLPPDPEREKKLEEIRNKMGVFKPLRLSPMERGWSGSKMPGRSIGPPDSIGEDNFEGFDTKVLELKLVVNMSGNFGRKRRVSSLVVTGNGNGLAGFAMGKANDAKASLRTAKNRAGQKLVFVDIYKNHTVYHDFFCQFGKTKIFVQKKPEGYGLHCHRAIKTMCEVIGIKDLHAKIEGPTNLGHIIKAFFLGLVQQKTHKALAEEKKLHLVEFRKENGNYPEVVASPTKCRSPEEIPAEEVLDYTQYCMGNRIVLKKKKYPPFYTKLPFWTVCMKKKENIRNHDKVRLHLMSEYGEIRSFLTDKYPECKPFYKSPSEEVDAEN
;
A
#
# COMPACT_ATOMS: atom_id res chain seq x y z
N MET A 1 47.70 14.33 22.49
CA MET A 1 46.39 14.58 23.10
C MET A 1 45.42 13.48 22.66
N TRP A 2 44.95 12.72 23.65
CA TRP A 2 43.75 11.87 23.68
C TRP A 2 43.64 10.71 22.67
N LYS A 3 44.36 9.64 23.03
CA LYS A 3 43.91 8.25 22.90
C LYS A 3 42.58 8.07 23.66
N ASN A 4 41.61 7.36 23.10
CA ASN A 4 40.65 6.55 23.86
C ASN A 4 39.92 5.57 22.93
N ALA A 5 40.45 4.35 22.88
CA ALA A 5 39.76 3.17 22.40
C ALA A 5 38.84 2.67 23.53
N VAL A 6 37.54 2.59 23.27
CA VAL A 6 36.58 1.94 24.17
C VAL A 6 36.26 0.56 23.60
N ALA A 7 36.87 -0.45 24.21
CA ALA A 7 36.52 -1.85 24.04
C ALA A 7 35.18 -2.11 24.75
N LEU A 8 34.13 -2.43 23.99
CA LEU A 8 32.89 -2.98 24.52
C LEU A 8 32.97 -4.51 24.46
N THR A 9 33.25 -5.11 25.62
CA THR A 9 33.24 -6.54 25.86
C THR A 9 31.81 -7.09 25.73
N GLN A 10 31.57 -7.88 24.69
CA GLN A 10 30.36 -8.70 24.55
C GLN A 10 30.49 -9.94 25.46
N LYS A 11 29.78 -9.95 26.59
CA LYS A 11 29.55 -11.18 27.37
C LYS A 11 28.55 -12.06 26.61
N ILE A 12 29.08 -13.10 25.99
CA ILE A 12 28.33 -14.23 25.43
C ILE A 12 27.97 -15.16 26.60
N TYR A 13 26.68 -15.41 26.82
CA TYR A 13 26.21 -16.44 27.74
C TYR A 13 25.75 -17.66 26.94
N LEU A 14 26.52 -18.75 27.03
CA LEU A 14 26.14 -20.09 26.60
C LEU A 14 25.36 -20.75 27.75
N PHE A 15 24.09 -21.12 27.51
CA PHE A 15 23.34 -21.97 28.42
C PHE A 15 23.58 -23.44 28.06
N PRO A 16 24.08 -24.29 28.98
CA PRO A 16 24.16 -25.72 28.75
C PRO A 16 22.80 -26.38 28.97
N ARG A 17 22.49 -27.35 28.10
CA ARG A 17 21.43 -28.34 28.28
C ARG A 17 21.70 -29.15 29.55
N CYS A 18 20.74 -29.22 30.46
CA CYS A 18 20.73 -30.23 31.53
C CYS A 18 19.75 -31.35 31.17
N ASN A 19 20.30 -32.45 30.64
CA ASN A 19 19.79 -33.79 30.85
C ASN A 19 20.58 -34.38 32.03
N GLY A 20 19.91 -34.98 33.01
CA GLY A 20 20.62 -35.65 34.09
C GLY A 20 19.73 -36.03 35.25
N LEU A 21 19.26 -37.28 35.22
CA LEU A 21 18.85 -38.04 36.39
C LEU A 21 19.90 -37.94 37.50
N ARG A 22 19.47 -37.75 38.75
CA ARG A 22 20.08 -38.42 39.90
C ARG A 22 19.17 -38.42 41.12
N SER A 23 18.96 -39.63 41.59
CA SER A 23 18.47 -40.08 42.88
C SER A 23 19.15 -39.38 44.05
N ILE A 24 18.35 -39.01 45.07
CA ILE A 24 18.83 -38.82 46.44
C ILE A 24 17.99 -39.72 47.33
N SER A 25 18.68 -40.72 47.86
CA SER A 25 18.26 -41.71 48.85
C SER A 25 18.91 -41.38 50.20
N GLY A 26 18.22 -41.70 51.30
CA GLY A 26 18.73 -41.69 52.69
C GLY A 26 18.15 -40.50 53.48
N LEU A 27 17.47 -40.67 54.61
CA LEU A 27 17.69 -41.56 55.77
C LEU A 27 16.34 -41.80 56.53
N PRO A 28 16.29 -42.52 57.66
CA PRO A 28 16.17 -43.97 57.74
C PRO A 28 14.84 -44.42 58.38
N CYS A 29 14.45 -45.64 58.03
CA CYS A 29 13.31 -46.35 58.58
C CYS A 29 13.74 -47.03 59.90
N SER A 30 13.02 -46.76 61.00
CA SER A 30 13.02 -47.64 62.17
C SER A 30 12.02 -48.76 61.95
N THR A 31 12.56 -49.97 61.95
CA THR A 31 11.85 -51.24 61.88
C THR A 31 11.08 -51.51 63.16
N SER A 32 9.76 -51.68 63.07
CA SER A 32 9.06 -52.62 63.94
C SER A 32 7.89 -53.30 63.21
N CYS A 33 7.89 -54.62 63.36
CA CYS A 33 6.73 -55.51 63.30
C CYS A 33 6.11 -55.85 61.94
N ARG A 34 6.54 -57.03 61.50
CA ARG A 34 5.91 -57.96 60.54
C ARG A 34 4.45 -58.29 60.90
N ASN A 35 3.77 -58.76 59.86
CA ASN A 35 2.63 -59.68 59.85
C ASN A 35 1.24 -59.08 60.11
N SER A 36 0.58 -58.66 59.04
CA SER A 36 -0.58 -59.37 58.47
C SER A 36 -1.13 -58.54 57.30
N LEU A 37 -2.01 -59.11 56.48
CA LEU A 37 -2.70 -58.48 55.34
C LEU A 37 -2.07 -58.69 53.95
N ASN A 38 -1.76 -59.95 53.63
CA ASN A 38 -2.05 -60.43 52.27
C ASN A 38 -3.57 -60.64 52.15
N ASN A 39 -4.34 -59.57 51.86
CA ASN A 39 -5.66 -59.61 51.18
C ASN A 39 -6.40 -58.26 51.16
N ILE A 40 -5.80 -57.16 50.68
CA ILE A 40 -6.59 -55.99 50.23
C ILE A 40 -5.94 -55.37 48.98
N SER A 41 -5.77 -56.16 47.92
CA SER A 41 -5.50 -55.64 46.57
C SER A 41 -6.82 -55.33 45.85
N ARG A 42 -7.60 -54.36 46.35
CA ARG A 42 -8.76 -53.81 45.64
C ARG A 42 -9.22 -52.45 46.20
N ILE A 43 -8.30 -51.52 46.45
CA ILE A 43 -8.69 -50.11 46.48
C ILE A 43 -8.90 -49.69 45.02
N ARG A 44 -10.14 -49.80 44.56
CA ARG A 44 -10.60 -49.19 43.31
C ARG A 44 -10.12 -47.74 43.33
N SER A 45 -9.43 -47.33 42.27
CA SER A 45 -9.22 -45.91 41.97
C SER A 45 -10.56 -45.20 42.13
N ILE A 46 -10.67 -44.33 43.13
CA ILE A 46 -11.84 -43.47 43.29
C ILE A 46 -11.81 -42.55 42.08
N ASN A 47 -12.61 -42.90 41.08
CA ASN A 47 -12.84 -42.11 39.91
C ASN A 47 -13.69 -40.92 40.39
N ILE A 48 -13.03 -39.86 40.86
CA ILE A 48 -13.68 -38.60 41.23
C ILE A 48 -14.17 -38.00 39.91
N GLN A 49 -15.32 -38.46 39.44
CA GLN A 49 -16.09 -37.78 38.42
C GLN A 49 -16.56 -36.47 39.05
N PRO A 50 -16.12 -35.30 38.55
CA PRO A 50 -16.66 -34.04 39.05
C PRO A 50 -18.14 -33.99 38.67
N TYR A 51 -19.02 -34.29 39.62
CA TYR A 51 -20.44 -34.03 39.47
C TYR A 51 -20.62 -32.51 39.35
N ARG A 52 -21.10 -32.05 38.19
CA ARG A 52 -21.50 -30.65 38.06
C ARG A 52 -22.83 -30.49 38.77
N CYS A 53 -22.83 -29.84 39.92
CA CYS A 53 -24.05 -29.48 40.64
C CYS A 53 -24.77 -28.33 39.93
N THR A 54 -25.36 -28.59 38.76
CA THR A 54 -26.18 -27.60 38.03
C THR A 54 -27.65 -27.77 38.41
N SER A 55 -28.18 -26.84 39.20
CA SER A 55 -29.62 -26.71 39.43
C SER A 55 -30.23 -25.70 38.46
N PHE A 56 -31.57 -25.63 38.38
CA PHE A 56 -32.27 -24.59 37.62
C PHE A 56 -31.86 -23.18 38.05
N PHE A 57 -31.77 -22.94 39.36
CA PHE A 57 -31.40 -21.65 39.95
C PHE A 57 -29.92 -21.25 39.72
N ASN A 58 -29.05 -22.22 39.42
CA ASN A 58 -27.62 -21.98 39.17
C ASN A 58 -27.28 -21.85 37.68
N LYS A 59 -28.28 -21.79 36.78
CA LYS A 59 -28.06 -21.56 35.34
C LYS A 59 -27.86 -20.08 35.06
N LEU A 60 -26.76 -19.78 34.36
CA LEU A 60 -26.48 -18.43 33.88
C LEU A 60 -26.95 -18.26 32.43
N PRO A 61 -27.32 -17.03 32.02
CA PRO A 61 -27.65 -16.75 30.63
C PRO A 61 -26.42 -16.93 29.73
N ALA A 62 -26.68 -17.12 28.44
CA ALA A 62 -25.66 -17.43 27.44
C ALA A 62 -24.53 -16.38 27.41
N ASP A 63 -24.84 -15.09 27.59
CA ASP A 63 -23.86 -14.00 27.57
C ASP A 63 -22.82 -14.14 28.68
N HIS A 64 -23.24 -14.51 29.90
CA HIS A 64 -22.32 -14.75 31.01
C HIS A 64 -21.44 -15.98 30.73
N LEU A 65 -22.02 -17.07 30.22
CA LEU A 65 -21.27 -18.28 29.87
C LEU A 65 -20.21 -17.99 28.78
N TRP A 66 -20.60 -17.28 27.71
CA TRP A 66 -19.69 -16.91 26.63
C TRP A 66 -18.65 -15.88 27.07
N SER A 67 -18.99 -14.98 27.99
CA SER A 67 -18.02 -14.03 28.56
C SER A 67 -16.91 -14.76 29.33
N GLY A 68 -17.23 -15.86 30.01
CA GLY A 68 -16.24 -16.71 30.69
C GLY A 68 -15.35 -17.50 29.72
N VAL A 69 -15.94 -18.04 28.64
CA VAL A 69 -15.22 -18.88 27.65
C VAL A 69 -14.33 -18.05 26.72
N THR A 70 -14.82 -16.90 26.26
CA THR A 70 -14.11 -16.03 25.29
C THR A 70 -13.30 -14.94 25.97
N GLY A 71 -13.58 -14.69 27.25
CA GLY A 71 -12.91 -13.70 28.07
C GLY A 71 -11.45 -14.04 28.29
N VAL A 72 -10.67 -12.98 28.52
CA VAL A 72 -9.30 -13.07 29.00
C VAL A 72 -9.27 -12.34 30.33
N SER A 73 -8.42 -12.77 31.26
CA SER A 73 -8.22 -12.01 32.50
C SER A 73 -7.92 -10.54 32.20
N ASN A 74 -8.36 -9.62 33.06
CA ASN A 74 -8.15 -8.18 32.86
C ASN A 74 -6.65 -7.85 32.65
N ALA A 75 -5.75 -8.53 33.35
CA ALA A 75 -4.32 -8.43 33.16
C ALA A 75 -3.88 -8.94 31.77
N GLY A 76 -4.45 -10.06 31.31
CA GLY A 76 -4.21 -10.62 29.98
C GLY A 76 -4.68 -9.69 28.86
N LYS A 77 -5.89 -9.12 28.97
CA LYS A 77 -6.46 -8.16 28.01
C LYS A 77 -5.65 -6.88 27.92
N LYS A 78 -5.20 -6.33 29.05
CA LYS A 78 -4.42 -5.08 29.11
C LYS A 78 -3.01 -5.23 28.52
N ARG A 79 -2.32 -6.34 28.81
CA ARG A 79 -0.89 -6.51 28.46
C ARG A 79 -0.63 -7.38 27.22
N GLY A 80 -1.65 -8.11 26.75
CA GLY A 80 -1.53 -9.01 25.59
C GLY A 80 -0.74 -10.27 25.94
N ARG A 81 -1.04 -10.90 27.08
CA ARG A 81 -0.38 -12.15 27.51
C ARG A 81 -0.94 -13.40 26.82
N GLY A 82 -2.12 -13.31 26.21
CA GLY A 82 -2.74 -14.40 25.46
C GLY A 82 -2.22 -14.48 24.03
N LYS A 83 -1.98 -15.71 23.54
CA LYS A 83 -1.72 -15.97 22.12
C LYS A 83 -3.03 -15.78 21.33
N GLY A 84 -2.95 -15.21 20.14
CA GLY A 84 -4.13 -15.04 19.26
C GLY A 84 -4.59 -16.33 18.58
N ILE A 85 -3.75 -17.36 18.55
CA ILE A 85 -4.02 -18.67 17.95
C ILE A 85 -4.96 -19.47 18.85
N GLY A 86 -5.98 -20.10 18.26
CA GLY A 86 -6.93 -20.95 18.98
C GLY A 86 -8.02 -20.20 19.74
N ARG A 87 -8.22 -18.91 19.47
CA ARG A 87 -9.30 -18.13 20.10
C ARG A 87 -10.66 -18.70 19.71
N LYS A 88 -11.46 -19.10 20.71
CA LYS A 88 -12.85 -19.53 20.51
C LYS A 88 -13.72 -18.31 20.21
N SER A 89 -14.52 -18.41 19.16
CA SER A 89 -15.58 -17.44 18.88
C SER A 89 -16.83 -17.80 19.67
N SER A 90 -17.59 -16.80 20.15
CA SER A 90 -18.94 -17.05 20.62
C SER A 90 -19.78 -17.60 19.46
N LYS A 91 -20.66 -18.56 19.78
CA LYS A 91 -21.65 -19.08 18.85
C LYS A 91 -23.03 -18.72 19.40
N ASP A 92 -23.85 -18.10 18.56
CA ASP A 92 -25.22 -17.81 18.93
C ASP A 92 -26.06 -19.10 18.82
N LEU A 93 -26.53 -19.61 19.95
CA LEU A 93 -27.30 -20.86 20.01
C LEU A 93 -28.79 -20.63 19.71
N ASN A 94 -29.26 -19.39 19.76
CA ASN A 94 -30.65 -19.03 19.50
C ASN A 94 -30.91 -18.93 17.98
N ARG A 95 -29.86 -18.71 17.18
CA ARG A 95 -29.95 -18.65 15.73
C ARG A 95 -30.46 -19.97 15.14
N GLY A 96 -31.58 -19.91 14.43
CA GLY A 96 -32.22 -21.06 13.80
C GLY A 96 -33.22 -21.79 14.69
N GLN A 97 -33.41 -21.36 15.94
CA GLN A 97 -34.47 -21.87 16.80
C GLN A 97 -35.76 -21.08 16.60
N VAL A 98 -36.91 -21.77 16.64
CA VAL A 98 -38.25 -21.19 16.53
C VAL A 98 -38.98 -21.47 17.83
N ILE A 99 -39.69 -20.46 18.34
CA ILE A 99 -40.47 -20.56 19.57
C ILE A 99 -41.55 -21.64 19.41
N GLY A 100 -41.73 -22.47 20.43
CA GLY A 100 -42.71 -23.57 20.39
C GLY A 100 -42.24 -24.83 19.67
N VAL A 101 -40.98 -24.92 19.21
CA VAL A 101 -40.50 -26.11 18.51
C VAL A 101 -39.35 -26.76 19.27
N GLY A 102 -39.62 -27.90 19.92
CA GLY A 102 -38.67 -28.63 20.77
C GLY A 102 -38.13 -29.92 20.15
N LYS A 103 -37.54 -30.78 20.99
CA LYS A 103 -37.17 -32.17 20.66
C LYS A 103 -38.42 -33.05 20.49
N ALA A 104 -39.43 -32.81 21.33
CA ALA A 104 -40.78 -33.29 21.06
C ALA A 104 -41.40 -32.40 19.98
N ASN A 105 -41.75 -33.00 18.84
CA ASN A 105 -42.36 -32.28 17.72
C ASN A 105 -43.85 -32.10 17.99
N ILE A 106 -44.21 -31.09 18.78
CA ILE A 106 -45.60 -30.80 19.17
C ILE A 106 -46.08 -29.57 18.41
N VAL A 107 -47.27 -29.64 17.82
CA VAL A 107 -47.97 -28.52 17.22
C VAL A 107 -48.68 -27.73 18.32
N TRP A 108 -48.30 -26.46 18.48
CA TRP A 108 -48.89 -25.50 19.39
C TRP A 108 -49.66 -24.45 18.59
N PRO A 109 -51.01 -24.50 18.56
CA PRO A 109 -51.81 -23.49 17.87
C PRO A 109 -51.55 -22.11 18.46
N GLY A 110 -51.23 -21.14 17.61
CA GLY A 110 -50.85 -19.78 18.00
C GLY A 110 -49.35 -19.56 18.29
N LEU A 111 -48.53 -20.62 18.37
CA LEU A 111 -47.08 -20.51 18.56
C LEU A 111 -46.28 -20.95 17.33
N ASN A 112 -46.40 -22.22 16.94
CA ASN A 112 -45.67 -22.78 15.79
C ASN A 112 -46.58 -23.13 14.60
N ALA A 113 -47.89 -23.14 14.82
CA ALA A 113 -48.91 -23.32 13.80
C ALA A 113 -50.00 -22.24 13.96
N PRO A 114 -50.68 -21.84 12.87
CA PRO A 114 -51.81 -20.95 12.98
C PRO A 114 -52.95 -21.60 13.78
N ILE A 115 -53.75 -20.78 14.46
CA ILE A 115 -54.89 -21.23 15.27
C ILE A 115 -55.95 -21.90 14.38
N ILE A 116 -56.11 -21.42 13.14
CA ILE A 116 -57.07 -21.93 12.16
C ILE A 116 -56.31 -22.37 10.91
N ARG A 117 -56.58 -23.59 10.42
CA ARG A 117 -56.13 -24.06 9.10
C ARG A 117 -57.35 -24.33 8.23
N GLY A 118 -57.57 -23.50 7.21
CA GLY A 118 -58.77 -23.59 6.38
C GLY A 118 -60.03 -23.22 7.17
N ARG A 119 -60.92 -24.18 7.40
CA ARG A 119 -62.16 -24.01 8.18
C ARG A 119 -62.10 -24.65 9.58
N GLU A 120 -61.00 -25.32 9.91
CA GLU A 120 -60.87 -26.11 11.12
C GLU A 120 -59.94 -25.44 12.14
N LEU A 121 -60.32 -25.54 13.41
CA LEU A 121 -59.49 -25.12 14.53
C LEU A 121 -58.37 -26.15 14.74
N VAL A 122 -57.12 -25.69 14.72
CA VAL A 122 -55.96 -26.56 14.90
C VAL A 122 -55.84 -26.97 16.36
N GLN A 123 -55.90 -28.27 16.62
CA GLN A 123 -55.70 -28.82 17.96
C GLN A 123 -54.21 -29.13 18.21
N GLN A 124 -53.83 -29.21 19.49
CA GLN A 124 -52.49 -29.62 19.87
C GLN A 124 -52.27 -31.09 19.51
N GLN A 125 -51.25 -31.37 18.70
CA GLN A 125 -50.93 -32.72 18.24
C GLN A 125 -49.42 -32.96 18.30
N GLN A 126 -49.01 -34.15 18.73
CA GLN A 126 -47.62 -34.59 18.61
C GLN A 126 -47.40 -35.26 17.25
N LEU A 127 -46.50 -34.69 16.46
CA LEU A 127 -46.02 -35.23 15.19
C LEU A 127 -44.83 -36.17 15.42
N PRO A 128 -44.51 -37.04 14.44
CA PRO A 128 -43.28 -37.81 14.47
C PRO A 128 -42.04 -36.90 14.53
N PRO A 129 -40.92 -37.40 15.09
CA PRO A 129 -39.67 -36.64 15.15
C PRO A 129 -39.20 -36.29 13.72
N ASP A 130 -38.69 -35.07 13.55
CA ASP A 130 -38.20 -34.55 12.27
C ASP A 130 -36.66 -34.56 12.25
N PRO A 131 -36.01 -35.62 11.72
CA PRO A 131 -34.55 -35.73 11.69
C PRO A 131 -33.91 -34.74 10.71
N GLU A 132 -34.64 -34.25 9.71
CA GLU A 132 -34.10 -33.27 8.76
C GLU A 132 -33.87 -31.92 9.42
N ARG A 133 -34.80 -31.51 10.31
CA ARG A 133 -34.63 -30.30 11.10
C ARG A 133 -33.42 -30.38 12.03
N GLU A 134 -33.21 -31.50 12.71
CA GLU A 134 -32.04 -31.70 13.57
C GLU A 134 -30.75 -31.57 12.76
N LYS A 135 -30.67 -32.22 11.59
CA LYS A 135 -29.54 -32.07 10.65
C LYS A 135 -29.32 -30.61 10.23
N LYS A 136 -30.39 -29.87 9.90
CA LYS A 136 -30.32 -28.44 9.56
C LYS A 136 -29.75 -27.60 10.72
N LEU A 137 -30.18 -27.85 11.96
CA LEU A 137 -29.66 -27.17 13.15
C LEU A 137 -28.19 -27.50 13.40
N GLU A 138 -27.79 -28.76 13.22
CA GLU A 138 -26.40 -29.19 13.30
C GLU A 138 -25.52 -28.52 12.25
N GLU A 139 -25.98 -28.42 11.01
CA GLU A 139 -25.28 -27.70 9.96
C GLU A 139 -25.08 -26.22 10.30
N ILE A 140 -26.12 -25.53 10.78
CA ILE A 140 -26.02 -24.13 11.21
C ILE A 140 -24.98 -24.00 12.32
N ARG A 141 -25.00 -24.91 13.31
CA ARG A 141 -24.05 -24.94 14.43
C ARG A 141 -22.61 -25.21 13.98
N ASN A 142 -22.42 -26.09 12.99
CA ASN A 142 -21.11 -26.43 12.45
C ASN A 142 -20.55 -25.31 11.57
N LYS A 143 -21.42 -24.60 10.83
CA LYS A 143 -21.07 -23.38 10.07
C LYS A 143 -20.65 -22.25 11.02
N MET A 144 -21.26 -22.16 12.21
CA MET A 144 -20.92 -21.14 13.21
C MET A 144 -19.58 -21.38 13.90
N GLY A 145 -18.76 -20.33 13.99
CA GLY A 145 -17.52 -20.31 14.78
C GLY A 145 -16.29 -20.90 14.11
N VAL A 146 -16.37 -21.31 12.84
CA VAL A 146 -15.19 -21.63 12.03
C VAL A 146 -14.53 -20.32 11.59
N PHE A 147 -13.38 -19.99 12.17
CA PHE A 147 -12.60 -18.85 11.71
C PHE A 147 -11.98 -19.17 10.35
N LYS A 148 -12.47 -18.52 9.29
CA LYS A 148 -11.84 -18.57 7.97
C LYS A 148 -10.91 -17.35 7.82
N PRO A 149 -9.60 -17.53 7.60
CA PRO A 149 -8.73 -16.41 7.31
C PRO A 149 -9.18 -15.75 6.00
N LEU A 150 -9.29 -14.43 5.98
CA LEU A 150 -9.56 -13.68 4.74
C LEU A 150 -8.44 -13.93 3.73
N ARG A 151 -8.75 -14.63 2.64
CA ARG A 151 -7.90 -14.71 1.46
C ARG A 151 -8.34 -13.58 0.52
N LEU A 152 -7.47 -12.61 0.31
CA LEU A 152 -7.71 -11.52 -0.63
C LEU A 152 -7.32 -12.01 -2.04
N SER A 153 -8.08 -11.55 -3.05
CA SER A 153 -7.69 -11.73 -4.45
C SER A 153 -6.41 -10.94 -4.74
N PRO A 154 -5.63 -11.30 -5.78
CA PRO A 154 -4.45 -10.52 -6.18
C PRO A 154 -4.77 -9.05 -6.49
N MET A 155 -5.96 -8.75 -7.00
CA MET A 155 -6.40 -7.39 -7.34
C MET A 155 -6.73 -6.54 -6.10
N GLU A 156 -7.25 -7.17 -5.04
CA GLU A 156 -7.58 -6.48 -3.77
C GLU A 156 -6.38 -6.37 -2.82
N ARG A 157 -5.32 -7.12 -3.09
CA ARG A 157 -4.12 -7.14 -2.27
C ARG A 157 -3.26 -5.92 -2.57
N GLY A 158 -2.75 -5.30 -1.50
CA GLY A 158 -1.74 -4.23 -1.60
C GLY A 158 -0.34 -4.78 -1.93
N TRP A 159 0.70 -4.14 -1.40
CA TRP A 159 2.08 -4.51 -1.75
C TRP A 159 2.49 -5.92 -1.30
N SER A 160 1.92 -6.46 -0.22
CA SER A 160 2.39 -7.73 0.36
C SER A 160 1.32 -8.48 1.15
N GLY A 161 1.03 -9.72 0.74
CA GLY A 161 0.09 -10.65 1.36
C GLY A 161 -1.22 -10.00 1.80
N SER A 162 -1.60 -10.25 3.05
CA SER A 162 -2.78 -9.68 3.70
C SER A 162 -2.54 -8.32 4.37
N LYS A 163 -1.37 -7.70 4.16
CA LYS A 163 -1.05 -6.41 4.80
C LYS A 163 -1.83 -5.27 4.12
N MET A 164 -2.11 -4.24 4.91
CA MET A 164 -2.85 -3.05 4.44
C MET A 164 -2.09 -2.12 3.48
N PRO A 165 -0.76 -1.90 3.58
CA PRO A 165 -0.06 -0.99 2.70
C PRO A 165 -0.24 -1.32 1.20
N GLY A 166 -0.59 -0.31 0.41
CA GLY A 166 -0.94 -0.40 -1.00
C GLY A 166 -2.42 -0.66 -1.29
N ARG A 167 -3.25 -0.96 -0.27
CA ARG A 167 -4.68 -1.23 -0.45
C ARG A 167 -5.50 0.06 -0.45
N SER A 168 -6.56 0.10 -1.25
CA SER A 168 -7.61 1.12 -1.22
C SER A 168 -8.57 0.89 -0.05
N ILE A 169 -8.98 1.98 0.60
CA ILE A 169 -9.98 1.98 1.69
C ILE A 169 -11.32 2.56 1.19
N GLY A 170 -11.31 3.26 0.05
CA GLY A 170 -12.42 4.06 -0.45
C GLY A 170 -12.33 5.53 -0.02
N PRO A 171 -13.32 6.35 -0.43
CA PRO A 171 -13.30 7.79 -0.23
C PRO A 171 -13.40 8.20 1.24
N PRO A 172 -12.93 9.40 1.61
CA PRO A 172 -13.17 9.98 2.93
C PRO A 172 -14.66 10.16 3.24
N ASP A 173 -14.99 10.15 4.54
CA ASP A 173 -16.38 10.38 4.97
C ASP A 173 -16.76 11.84 4.63
N SER A 174 -18.00 12.09 4.20
CA SER A 174 -18.49 13.45 3.91
C SER A 174 -18.50 14.34 5.15
N ILE A 175 -18.28 15.64 4.93
CA ILE A 175 -18.23 16.65 6.00
C ILE A 175 -19.19 17.78 5.61
N GLY A 176 -20.36 17.85 6.24
CA GLY A 176 -21.38 18.85 5.89
C GLY A 176 -21.89 18.63 4.47
N GLU A 177 -21.67 19.61 3.59
CA GLU A 177 -22.05 19.58 2.17
C GLU A 177 -20.94 19.02 1.27
N ASP A 178 -19.71 18.89 1.78
CA ASP A 178 -18.57 18.42 1.00
C ASP A 178 -18.63 16.89 0.80
N ASN A 179 -18.97 16.49 -0.43
CA ASN A 179 -18.96 15.11 -0.87
C ASN A 179 -17.65 14.78 -1.62
N PHE A 180 -17.00 13.68 -1.24
CA PHE A 180 -15.73 13.24 -1.83
C PHE A 180 -15.94 12.16 -2.89
N GLU A 181 -16.83 12.43 -3.85
CA GLU A 181 -17.07 11.53 -4.98
C GLU A 181 -15.84 11.48 -5.90
N GLY A 182 -15.49 10.28 -6.39
CA GLY A 182 -14.31 10.08 -7.23
C GLY A 182 -12.96 10.06 -6.49
N PHE A 183 -12.94 10.24 -5.16
CA PHE A 183 -11.71 10.10 -4.38
C PHE A 183 -11.41 8.64 -4.04
N ASP A 184 -10.15 8.25 -4.15
CA ASP A 184 -9.64 7.01 -3.56
C ASP A 184 -8.59 7.32 -2.48
N THR A 185 -8.65 6.56 -1.39
CA THR A 185 -7.66 6.63 -0.31
C THR A 185 -6.86 5.34 -0.25
N LYS A 186 -5.54 5.45 -0.44
CA LYS A 186 -4.61 4.32 -0.33
C LYS A 186 -3.76 4.39 0.94
N VAL A 187 -3.54 3.24 1.57
CA VAL A 187 -2.67 3.11 2.75
C VAL A 187 -1.20 3.05 2.33
N LEU A 188 -0.34 3.89 2.90
CA LEU A 188 1.11 3.84 2.64
C LEU A 188 1.85 3.10 3.75
N GLU A 189 1.53 3.38 5.01
CA GLU A 189 2.14 2.74 6.16
C GLU A 189 1.09 2.43 7.21
N LEU A 190 1.18 1.24 7.82
CA LEU A 190 0.42 0.89 9.01
C LEU A 190 1.37 0.21 9.98
N LYS A 191 1.67 0.88 11.10
CA LYS A 191 2.60 0.41 12.12
C LYS A 191 2.00 0.49 13.52
N LEU A 192 2.42 -0.44 14.37
CA LEU A 192 2.12 -0.41 15.79
C LEU A 192 3.20 0.40 16.52
N VAL A 193 2.80 1.48 17.18
CA VAL A 193 3.66 2.32 18.00
C VAL A 193 3.35 2.09 19.47
N VAL A 194 4.36 2.23 20.33
CA VAL A 194 4.23 1.98 21.78
C VAL A 194 4.67 3.21 22.54
N ASN A 195 3.87 3.61 23.52
CA ASN A 195 4.22 4.64 24.50
C ASN A 195 4.29 4.02 25.90
N MET A 196 5.22 4.46 26.75
CA MET A 196 5.30 4.05 28.15
C MET A 196 4.35 4.89 29.01
N SER A 197 3.57 4.26 29.87
CA SER A 197 2.61 4.91 30.76
C SER A 197 2.76 4.33 32.17
N GLY A 198 2.69 5.18 33.21
CA GLY A 198 2.86 4.73 34.60
C GLY A 198 1.92 3.58 35.00
N ASN A 199 0.64 3.69 34.67
CA ASN A 199 -0.37 2.72 35.11
C ASN A 199 -0.43 1.47 34.23
N PHE A 200 -0.22 1.63 32.92
CA PHE A 200 -0.42 0.54 31.94
C PHE A 200 0.88 -0.07 31.43
N GLY A 201 2.03 0.52 31.73
CA GLY A 201 3.31 0.18 31.11
C GLY A 201 3.28 0.49 29.62
N ARG A 202 3.56 -0.51 28.77
CA ARG A 202 3.60 -0.36 27.31
C ARG A 202 2.20 -0.23 26.69
N LYS A 203 1.75 1.00 26.46
CA LYS A 203 0.49 1.33 25.77
C LYS A 203 0.69 1.32 24.25
N ARG A 204 0.07 0.34 23.58
CA ARG A 204 0.11 0.18 22.12
C ARG A 204 -0.91 1.10 21.45
N ARG A 205 -0.53 1.69 20.32
CA ARG A 205 -1.40 2.44 19.41
C ARG A 205 -1.04 2.08 17.97
N VAL A 206 -2.00 2.15 17.07
CA VAL A 206 -1.77 1.99 15.63
C VAL A 206 -1.59 3.38 15.02
N SER A 207 -0.52 3.54 14.25
CA SER A 207 -0.26 4.71 13.41
C SER A 207 -0.46 4.31 11.96
N SER A 208 -1.31 5.03 11.26
CA SER A 208 -1.53 4.88 9.82
C SER A 208 -1.13 6.15 9.09
N LEU A 209 -0.56 5.98 7.91
CA LEU A 209 -0.21 7.03 6.97
C LEU A 209 -0.91 6.71 5.66
N VAL A 210 -1.76 7.63 5.21
CA VAL A 210 -2.62 7.43 4.04
C VAL A 210 -2.47 8.61 3.08
N VAL A 211 -2.76 8.35 1.81
CA VAL A 211 -2.86 9.36 0.75
C VAL A 211 -4.25 9.24 0.13
N THR A 212 -4.86 10.37 -0.19
CA THR A 212 -6.21 10.50 -0.76
C THR A 212 -6.14 11.44 -1.96
N GLY A 213 -6.91 11.19 -3.00
CA GLY A 213 -6.92 12.02 -4.20
C GLY A 213 -7.92 11.54 -5.25
N ASN A 214 -8.19 12.42 -6.21
CA ASN A 214 -9.24 12.26 -7.21
C ASN A 214 -8.73 11.82 -8.60
N GLY A 215 -7.43 11.55 -8.75
CA GLY A 215 -6.81 11.23 -10.03
C GLY A 215 -6.68 12.41 -11.01
N ASN A 216 -7.10 13.61 -10.62
CA ASN A 216 -7.10 14.82 -11.45
C ASN A 216 -6.26 15.95 -10.81
N GLY A 217 -5.11 15.60 -10.26
CA GLY A 217 -4.17 16.56 -9.66
C GLY A 217 -4.50 16.99 -8.24
N LEU A 218 -5.67 16.67 -7.69
CA LEU A 218 -6.01 17.00 -6.30
C LEU A 218 -5.67 15.83 -5.37
N ALA A 219 -4.73 16.03 -4.45
CA ALA A 219 -4.33 14.98 -3.52
C ALA A 219 -3.89 15.53 -2.16
N GLY A 220 -4.05 14.72 -1.13
CA GLY A 220 -3.69 15.04 0.25
C GLY A 220 -3.18 13.82 0.97
N PHE A 221 -2.37 14.03 2.01
CA PHE A 221 -1.87 12.95 2.86
C PHE A 221 -2.00 13.32 4.32
N ALA A 222 -2.22 12.31 5.16
CA ALA A 222 -2.28 12.52 6.60
C ALA A 222 -1.86 11.28 7.38
N MET A 223 -1.43 11.53 8.61
CA MET A 223 -1.15 10.51 9.61
C MET A 223 -2.25 10.50 10.67
N GLY A 224 -2.81 9.33 10.94
CA GLY A 224 -3.80 9.09 11.99
C GLY A 224 -3.26 8.11 13.04
N LYS A 225 -3.59 8.35 14.31
CA LYS A 225 -3.18 7.48 15.42
C LYS A 225 -4.39 7.16 16.30
N ALA A 226 -4.63 5.88 16.53
CA ALA A 226 -5.72 5.41 17.40
C ALA A 226 -5.32 4.12 18.14
N ASN A 227 -6.20 3.62 19.00
CA ASN A 227 -5.99 2.32 19.65
C ASN A 227 -6.22 1.16 18.68
N ASP A 228 -7.24 1.29 17.81
CA ASP A 228 -7.60 0.28 16.81
C ASP A 228 -7.17 0.68 15.40
N ALA A 229 -6.89 -0.33 14.56
CA ALA A 229 -6.47 -0.11 13.18
C ALA A 229 -7.54 0.60 12.34
N LYS A 230 -8.81 0.17 12.42
CA LYS A 230 -9.93 0.78 11.68
C LYS A 230 -10.14 2.25 12.07
N ALA A 231 -10.10 2.54 13.37
CA ALA A 231 -10.21 3.90 13.88
C ALA A 231 -9.04 4.78 13.42
N SER A 232 -7.81 4.24 13.45
CA SER A 232 -6.62 4.94 12.95
C SER A 232 -6.77 5.28 11.46
N LEU A 233 -7.21 4.32 10.65
CA LEU A 233 -7.43 4.53 9.22
C LEU A 233 -8.51 5.58 8.94
N ARG A 234 -9.64 5.53 9.65
CA ARG A 234 -10.72 6.53 9.53
C ARG A 234 -10.22 7.94 9.85
N THR A 235 -9.50 8.10 10.98
CA THR A 235 -8.93 9.40 11.36
C THR A 235 -7.89 9.90 10.36
N ALA A 236 -7.06 9.02 9.80
CA ALA A 236 -6.10 9.40 8.78
C ALA A 236 -6.79 9.81 7.47
N LYS A 237 -7.79 9.03 7.04
CA LYS A 237 -8.57 9.23 5.83
C LYS A 237 -9.26 10.60 5.81
N ASN A 238 -10.07 10.88 6.83
CA ASN A 238 -10.84 12.14 6.89
C ASN A 238 -9.90 13.36 7.03
N ARG A 239 -8.78 13.21 7.76
CA ARG A 239 -7.76 14.27 7.86
C ARG A 239 -7.01 14.52 6.55
N ALA A 240 -6.84 13.50 5.70
CA ALA A 240 -6.23 13.66 4.38
C ALA A 240 -7.17 14.43 3.43
N GLY A 241 -8.47 14.13 3.48
CA GLY A 241 -9.50 14.87 2.73
C GLY A 241 -9.60 16.35 3.11
N GLN A 242 -9.26 16.71 4.35
CA GLN A 242 -9.19 18.11 4.78
C GLN A 242 -7.91 18.85 4.34
N LYS A 243 -6.87 18.12 3.89
CA LYS A 243 -5.54 18.65 3.60
C LYS A 243 -5.15 18.36 2.15
N LEU A 244 -6.03 18.73 1.25
CA LEU A 244 -5.83 18.55 -0.18
C LEU A 244 -4.93 19.66 -0.73
N VAL A 245 -4.12 19.27 -1.71
CA VAL A 245 -3.17 20.12 -2.42
C VAL A 245 -3.41 19.88 -3.90
N PHE A 246 -3.48 20.97 -4.67
CA PHE A 246 -3.54 20.91 -6.11
C PHE A 246 -2.14 20.76 -6.70
N VAL A 247 -1.97 19.80 -7.59
CA VAL A 247 -0.72 19.47 -8.29
C VAL A 247 -0.96 19.62 -9.78
N ASP A 248 -0.18 20.48 -10.43
CA ASP A 248 -0.22 20.65 -11.87
C ASP A 248 0.31 19.40 -12.60
N ILE A 249 -0.45 18.88 -13.56
CA ILE A 249 -0.06 17.73 -14.38
C ILE A 249 0.10 18.19 -15.83
N TYR A 250 1.27 17.96 -16.41
CA TYR A 250 1.53 18.24 -17.81
C TYR A 250 0.86 17.18 -18.69
N LYS A 251 0.02 17.63 -19.64
CA LYS A 251 -0.73 16.77 -20.57
C LYS A 251 -1.47 15.61 -19.88
N ASN A 252 -1.91 15.80 -18.64
CA ASN A 252 -2.62 14.79 -17.83
C ASN A 252 -1.88 13.44 -17.69
N HIS A 253 -0.54 13.42 -17.80
CA HIS A 253 0.24 12.17 -17.65
C HIS A 253 1.54 12.31 -16.83
N THR A 254 2.25 13.46 -16.88
CA THR A 254 3.58 13.62 -16.24
C THR A 254 3.72 14.98 -15.53
N VAL A 255 4.85 15.19 -14.85
CA VAL A 255 5.29 16.48 -14.28
C VAL A 255 5.84 17.44 -15.35
N TYR A 256 5.89 18.76 -15.05
CA TYR A 256 6.30 19.78 -16.03
C TYR A 256 7.80 19.76 -16.39
N HIS A 257 8.66 19.52 -15.42
CA HIS A 257 10.13 19.43 -15.56
C HIS A 257 10.71 18.45 -14.55
N ASP A 258 11.95 18.09 -14.79
CA ASP A 258 12.76 17.36 -13.83
C ASP A 258 13.01 18.26 -12.62
N PHE A 259 12.89 17.71 -11.41
CA PHE A 259 13.15 18.47 -10.19
C PHE A 259 13.88 17.64 -9.14
N PHE A 260 14.58 18.35 -8.26
CA PHE A 260 15.23 17.80 -7.08
C PHE A 260 14.48 18.26 -5.82
N CYS A 261 14.20 17.31 -4.93
CA CYS A 261 13.59 17.64 -3.65
C CYS A 261 14.28 16.93 -2.49
N GLN A 262 14.29 17.59 -1.35
CA GLN A 262 14.87 17.05 -0.14
C GLN A 262 13.97 17.37 1.05
N PHE A 263 13.71 16.36 1.87
CA PHE A 263 13.10 16.53 3.19
C PHE A 263 13.94 15.80 4.24
N GLY A 264 14.51 16.57 5.18
CA GLY A 264 15.52 16.06 6.09
C GLY A 264 16.72 15.51 5.32
N LYS A 265 17.06 14.23 5.55
CA LYS A 265 18.17 13.54 4.87
C LYS A 265 17.74 12.80 3.60
N THR A 266 16.44 12.67 3.34
CA THR A 266 15.90 11.95 2.18
C THR A 266 15.91 12.86 0.97
N LYS A 267 16.61 12.45 -0.08
CA LYS A 267 16.70 13.16 -1.37
C LYS A 267 15.90 12.40 -2.42
N ILE A 268 15.16 13.12 -3.24
CA ILE A 268 14.37 12.56 -4.34
C ILE A 268 14.75 13.31 -5.61
N PHE A 269 15.10 12.54 -6.64
CA PHE A 269 15.35 13.02 -7.99
C PHE A 269 14.20 12.54 -8.86
N VAL A 270 13.45 13.48 -9.42
CA VAL A 270 12.31 13.20 -10.28
C VAL A 270 12.66 13.63 -11.69
N GLN A 271 12.33 12.77 -12.65
CA GLN A 271 12.50 13.05 -14.07
C GLN A 271 11.16 12.90 -14.78
N LYS A 272 10.83 13.90 -15.61
CA LYS A 272 9.76 13.88 -16.59
C LYS A 272 10.03 12.77 -17.60
N LYS A 273 8.97 12.06 -18.01
CA LYS A 273 9.04 11.00 -19.02
C LYS A 273 7.94 11.16 -20.06
N PRO A 274 8.18 10.71 -21.30
CA PRO A 274 7.14 10.71 -22.34
C PRO A 274 6.03 9.71 -22.00
N GLU A 275 4.94 9.80 -22.74
CA GLU A 275 3.80 8.89 -22.62
C GLU A 275 4.21 7.44 -22.90
N GLY A 276 3.61 6.49 -22.17
CA GLY A 276 3.89 5.06 -22.32
C GLY A 276 5.10 4.54 -21.55
N TYR A 277 5.85 5.40 -20.85
CA TYR A 277 6.97 4.98 -20.01
C TYR A 277 6.52 4.29 -18.71
N GLY A 278 5.38 4.70 -18.15
CA GLY A 278 4.83 4.21 -16.89
C GLY A 278 5.57 4.72 -15.64
N LEU A 279 5.17 4.17 -14.48
CA LEU A 279 5.70 4.58 -13.18
C LEU A 279 6.90 3.74 -12.74
N HIS A 280 8.12 4.24 -13.01
CA HIS A 280 9.38 3.66 -12.57
C HIS A 280 9.91 4.39 -11.32
N CYS A 281 9.34 4.04 -10.18
CA CYS A 281 9.66 4.68 -8.91
C CYS A 281 9.47 3.74 -7.71
N HIS A 282 9.84 4.24 -6.52
CA HIS A 282 9.57 3.52 -5.28
C HIS A 282 8.07 3.25 -5.09
N ARG A 283 7.68 2.08 -4.57
CA ARG A 283 6.27 1.65 -4.42
C ARG A 283 5.34 2.68 -3.76
N ALA A 284 5.84 3.44 -2.80
CA ALA A 284 5.06 4.50 -2.15
C ALA A 284 4.83 5.71 -3.07
N ILE A 285 5.83 6.08 -3.87
CA ILE A 285 5.69 7.14 -4.88
C ILE A 285 4.73 6.68 -5.98
N LYS A 286 4.82 5.41 -6.39
CA LYS A 286 3.89 4.81 -7.35
C LYS A 286 2.44 4.93 -6.89
N THR A 287 2.13 4.53 -5.65
CA THR A 287 0.78 4.67 -5.09
C THR A 287 0.34 6.13 -4.92
N MET A 288 1.27 7.07 -4.68
CA MET A 288 0.92 8.50 -4.65
C MET A 288 0.59 9.01 -6.05
N CYS A 289 1.38 8.66 -7.06
CA CYS A 289 1.15 9.05 -8.45
C CYS A 289 -0.19 8.51 -8.97
N GLU A 290 -0.53 7.26 -8.65
CA GLU A 290 -1.84 6.67 -8.98
C GLU A 290 -3.02 7.46 -8.40
N VAL A 291 -2.87 8.00 -7.19
CA VAL A 291 -3.91 8.77 -6.50
C VAL A 291 -3.96 10.23 -6.99
N ILE A 292 -2.83 10.78 -7.41
CA ILE A 292 -2.73 12.13 -7.99
C ILE A 292 -3.23 12.15 -9.44
N GLY A 293 -2.97 11.08 -10.22
CA GLY A 293 -3.24 11.04 -11.66
C GLY A 293 -1.99 11.08 -12.56
N ILE A 294 -0.79 10.94 -11.99
CA ILE A 294 0.45 10.89 -12.76
C ILE A 294 0.66 9.47 -13.27
N LYS A 295 0.79 9.31 -14.58
CA LYS A 295 0.92 8.02 -15.29
C LYS A 295 2.38 7.68 -15.60
N ASP A 296 3.18 8.68 -15.97
CA ASP A 296 4.56 8.49 -16.41
C ASP A 296 5.50 9.28 -15.53
N LEU A 297 6.45 8.58 -14.88
CA LEU A 297 7.43 9.22 -14.01
C LEU A 297 8.61 8.29 -13.74
N HIS A 298 9.82 8.84 -13.75
CA HIS A 298 10.97 8.19 -13.13
C HIS A 298 11.36 8.94 -11.86
N ALA A 299 11.41 8.23 -10.73
CA ALA A 299 11.82 8.85 -9.48
C ALA A 299 12.79 7.95 -8.69
N LYS A 300 13.95 8.52 -8.37
CA LYS A 300 14.99 7.86 -7.57
C LYS A 300 15.10 8.52 -6.20
N ILE A 301 15.10 7.69 -5.16
CA ILE A 301 15.33 8.12 -3.79
C ILE A 301 16.79 7.82 -3.42
N GLU A 302 17.45 8.79 -2.81
CA GLU A 302 18.77 8.64 -2.19
C GLU A 302 18.71 8.98 -0.70
N GLY A 303 19.51 8.26 0.10
CA GLY A 303 19.52 8.39 1.55
C GLY A 303 18.46 7.53 2.26
N PRO A 304 17.95 7.95 3.43
CA PRO A 304 17.06 7.13 4.26
C PRO A 304 15.66 7.01 3.66
N THR A 305 15.11 5.79 3.69
CA THR A 305 13.83 5.41 3.08
C THR A 305 12.64 5.50 4.04
N ASN A 306 12.59 6.52 4.90
CA ASN A 306 11.44 6.75 5.78
C ASN A 306 10.25 7.29 4.96
N LEU A 307 9.15 6.54 4.94
CA LEU A 307 7.95 6.89 4.16
C LEU A 307 7.42 8.30 4.47
N GLY A 308 7.40 8.70 5.74
CA GLY A 308 6.92 10.03 6.13
C GLY A 308 7.75 11.16 5.55
N HIS A 309 9.05 10.96 5.33
CA HIS A 309 9.91 11.95 4.69
C HIS A 309 9.80 11.90 3.17
N ILE A 310 9.71 10.69 2.61
CA ILE A 310 9.52 10.50 1.16
C ILE A 310 8.28 11.24 0.67
N ILE A 311 7.15 11.06 1.36
CA ILE A 311 5.87 11.69 0.99
C ILE A 311 5.99 13.21 1.05
N LYS A 312 6.51 13.75 2.16
CA LYS A 312 6.68 15.20 2.32
C LYS A 312 7.61 15.79 1.27
N ALA A 313 8.75 15.15 1.00
CA ALA A 313 9.69 15.60 -0.03
C ALA A 313 9.04 15.59 -1.42
N PHE A 314 8.27 14.55 -1.73
CA PHE A 314 7.62 14.40 -3.03
C PHE A 314 6.53 15.45 -3.26
N PHE A 315 5.63 15.64 -2.29
CA PHE A 315 4.61 16.69 -2.36
C PHE A 315 5.22 18.10 -2.39
N LEU A 316 6.30 18.34 -1.63
CA LEU A 316 7.01 19.63 -1.69
C LEU A 316 7.52 19.92 -3.11
N GLY A 317 8.05 18.91 -3.80
CA GLY A 317 8.50 19.07 -5.18
C GLY A 317 7.41 19.33 -6.18
N LEU A 318 6.32 18.57 -6.07
CA LEU A 318 5.16 18.74 -6.93
C LEU A 318 4.50 20.11 -6.76
N VAL A 319 4.55 20.70 -5.58
CA VAL A 319 4.03 22.06 -5.34
C VAL A 319 5.01 23.13 -5.83
N GLN A 320 6.32 22.88 -5.74
CA GLN A 320 7.35 23.83 -6.19
C GLN A 320 7.55 23.84 -7.71
N GLN A 321 6.93 22.92 -8.44
CA GLN A 321 7.05 22.88 -9.89
C GLN A 321 6.44 24.15 -10.51
N LYS A 322 7.20 24.82 -11.36
CA LYS A 322 6.72 25.87 -12.24
C LYS A 322 6.09 25.30 -13.52
N THR A 323 4.93 25.82 -13.89
CA THR A 323 4.27 25.52 -15.17
C THR A 323 5.00 26.20 -16.34
N HIS A 324 4.83 25.70 -17.55
CA HIS A 324 5.46 26.28 -18.76
C HIS A 324 5.07 27.73 -19.00
N LYS A 325 3.80 28.08 -18.76
CA LYS A 325 3.31 29.45 -18.85
C LYS A 325 3.95 30.37 -17.80
N ALA A 326 4.06 29.91 -16.56
CA ALA A 326 4.71 30.69 -15.50
C ALA A 326 6.19 30.96 -15.82
N LEU A 327 6.89 29.95 -16.37
CA LEU A 327 8.29 30.09 -16.79
C LEU A 327 8.46 31.08 -17.95
N ALA A 328 7.60 30.99 -18.97
CA ALA A 328 7.62 31.91 -20.10
C ALA A 328 7.42 33.35 -19.63
N GLU A 329 6.43 33.60 -18.76
CA GLU A 329 6.13 34.94 -18.24
C GLU A 329 7.24 35.50 -17.34
N GLU A 330 7.84 34.66 -16.49
CA GLU A 330 8.95 35.07 -15.62
C GLU A 330 10.19 35.51 -16.43
N LYS A 331 10.53 34.74 -17.46
CA LYS A 331 11.67 35.03 -18.34
C LYS A 331 11.33 36.02 -19.46
N LYS A 332 10.05 36.22 -19.75
CA LYS A 332 9.54 36.97 -20.91
C LYS A 332 10.15 36.47 -22.24
N LEU A 333 10.26 35.14 -22.37
CA LEU A 333 10.76 34.44 -23.55
C LEU A 333 9.82 33.31 -23.93
N HIS A 334 9.80 32.95 -25.22
CA HIS A 334 9.07 31.78 -25.70
C HIS A 334 9.73 30.49 -25.20
N LEU A 335 8.93 29.58 -24.68
CA LEU A 335 9.38 28.24 -24.32
C LEU A 335 9.20 27.32 -25.53
N VAL A 336 10.31 26.81 -26.05
CA VAL A 336 10.35 25.93 -27.23
C VAL A 336 10.73 24.51 -26.81
N GLU A 337 9.95 23.52 -27.22
CA GLU A 337 10.25 22.11 -27.03
C GLU A 337 10.78 21.49 -28.33
N PHE A 338 11.88 20.74 -28.21
CA PHE A 338 12.47 19.99 -29.30
C PHE A 338 12.23 18.50 -29.06
N ARG A 339 11.39 17.86 -29.89
CA ARG A 339 11.12 16.42 -29.81
C ARG A 339 11.82 15.66 -30.94
N LYS A 340 12.45 14.55 -30.60
CA LYS A 340 13.10 13.66 -31.59
C LYS A 340 12.11 13.04 -32.56
N GLU A 341 10.91 12.72 -32.09
CA GLU A 341 9.79 12.18 -32.88
C GLU A 341 9.42 13.13 -34.03
N ASN A 342 9.40 14.44 -33.74
CA ASN A 342 9.12 15.49 -34.70
C ASN A 342 10.39 15.91 -35.49
N GLY A 343 11.45 15.10 -35.44
CA GLY A 343 12.72 15.42 -36.10
C GLY A 343 13.44 16.65 -35.53
N ASN A 344 13.27 16.93 -34.23
CA ASN A 344 13.76 18.13 -33.54
C ASN A 344 13.25 19.46 -34.13
N TYR A 345 12.06 19.46 -34.74
CA TYR A 345 11.39 20.70 -35.11
C TYR A 345 11.01 21.52 -33.86
N PRO A 346 11.21 22.85 -33.85
CA PRO A 346 10.87 23.71 -32.71
C PRO A 346 9.35 23.87 -32.55
N GLU A 347 8.79 23.34 -31.46
CA GLU A 347 7.38 23.54 -31.10
C GLU A 347 7.28 24.57 -29.96
N VAL A 348 6.55 25.66 -30.16
CA VAL A 348 6.34 26.67 -29.10
C VAL A 348 5.28 26.15 -28.13
N VAL A 349 5.69 25.81 -26.90
CA VAL A 349 4.81 25.26 -25.86
C VAL A 349 4.13 26.35 -25.04
N ALA A 350 4.83 27.47 -24.80
CA ALA A 350 4.28 28.61 -24.09
C ALA A 350 4.87 29.91 -24.61
N SER A 351 4.01 30.91 -24.78
CA SER A 351 4.38 32.29 -25.10
C SER A 351 4.07 33.21 -23.91
N PRO A 352 4.96 34.14 -23.57
CA PRO A 352 4.66 35.17 -22.59
C PRO A 352 3.74 36.24 -23.18
N THR A 353 3.20 37.10 -22.32
CA THR A 353 2.37 38.23 -22.73
C THR A 353 3.19 39.29 -23.48
N LYS A 354 4.43 39.51 -23.05
CA LYS A 354 5.41 40.39 -23.70
C LYS A 354 6.75 39.68 -23.80
N CYS A 355 7.32 39.63 -25.00
CA CYS A 355 8.63 39.03 -25.25
C CYS A 355 9.73 40.09 -25.17
N ARG A 356 10.88 39.73 -24.57
CA ARG A 356 12.10 40.54 -24.62
C ARG A 356 12.71 40.52 -26.02
N SER A 357 13.36 41.60 -26.40
CA SER A 357 14.21 41.65 -27.59
C SER A 357 15.54 40.92 -27.33
N PRO A 358 16.27 40.48 -28.37
CA PRO A 358 17.58 39.85 -28.21
C PRO A 358 18.62 40.73 -27.48
N GLU A 359 18.48 42.05 -27.59
CA GLU A 359 19.38 43.04 -26.98
C GLU A 359 19.19 43.12 -25.45
N GLU A 360 17.99 42.81 -24.96
CA GLU A 360 17.66 42.81 -23.53
C GLU A 360 18.16 41.56 -22.78
N ILE A 361 18.67 40.55 -23.50
CA ILE A 361 19.12 39.29 -22.92
C ILE A 361 20.62 39.40 -22.60
N PRO A 362 21.02 39.38 -21.31
CA PRO A 362 22.43 39.39 -20.94
C PRO A 362 23.12 38.12 -21.45
N ALA A 363 24.35 38.25 -21.96
CA ALA A 363 25.13 37.11 -22.44
C ALA A 363 25.45 36.06 -21.35
N GLU A 364 25.42 36.46 -20.07
CA GLU A 364 25.67 35.58 -18.92
C GLU A 364 24.41 34.82 -18.45
N GLU A 365 23.23 35.13 -18.98
CA GLU A 365 21.98 34.51 -18.54
C GLU A 365 21.90 33.04 -18.97
N VAL A 366 21.62 32.15 -18.02
CA VAL A 366 21.40 30.72 -18.31
C VAL A 366 20.03 30.55 -18.99
N LEU A 367 20.07 30.25 -20.29
CA LEU A 367 18.88 29.96 -21.10
C LEU A 367 18.51 28.47 -21.13
N ASP A 368 19.33 27.57 -20.57
CA ASP A 368 19.02 26.15 -20.48
C ASP A 368 17.87 25.93 -19.48
N TYR A 369 16.73 25.50 -20.03
CA TYR A 369 15.52 25.15 -19.29
C TYR A 369 15.79 24.19 -18.13
N THR A 370 16.59 23.16 -18.35
CA THR A 370 16.83 22.10 -17.36
C THR A 370 17.69 22.60 -16.21
N GLN A 371 18.71 23.40 -16.52
CA GLN A 371 19.59 24.00 -15.52
C GLN A 371 18.84 25.03 -14.67
N TYR A 372 17.99 25.84 -15.31
CA TYR A 372 17.16 26.82 -14.62
C TYR A 372 16.18 26.15 -13.63
N CYS A 373 15.43 25.14 -14.09
CA CYS A 373 14.44 24.43 -13.26
C CYS A 373 15.08 23.68 -12.08
N MET A 374 16.32 23.20 -12.25
CA MET A 374 17.07 22.49 -11.21
C MET A 374 17.78 23.41 -10.21
N GLY A 375 17.57 24.73 -10.29
CA GLY A 375 18.22 25.70 -9.40
C GLY A 375 19.74 25.69 -9.58
N ASN A 376 20.21 25.78 -10.83
CA ASN A 376 21.61 25.74 -11.24
C ASN A 376 22.37 24.44 -10.89
N ARG A 377 21.66 23.38 -10.55
CA ARG A 377 22.27 22.05 -10.37
C ARG A 377 22.42 21.38 -11.72
N ILE A 378 23.62 20.89 -11.98
CA ILE A 378 23.93 20.18 -13.22
C ILE A 378 23.68 18.69 -12.99
N VAL A 379 22.86 18.07 -13.85
CA VAL A 379 22.68 16.62 -13.85
C VAL A 379 23.96 15.99 -14.42
N LEU A 380 24.74 15.34 -13.56
CA LEU A 380 25.91 14.57 -13.97
C LEU A 380 25.48 13.40 -14.87
N LYS A 381 25.63 13.57 -16.19
CA LYS A 381 25.45 12.48 -17.16
C LYS A 381 26.68 11.56 -17.07
N LYS A 382 26.49 10.34 -16.58
CA LYS A 382 27.56 9.32 -16.61
C LYS A 382 28.00 9.11 -18.07
N LYS A 383 29.31 9.17 -18.31
CA LYS A 383 29.89 8.82 -19.62
C LYS A 383 29.52 7.36 -19.93
N LYS A 384 28.82 7.12 -21.04
CA LYS A 384 28.58 5.75 -21.50
C LYS A 384 29.92 5.15 -21.90
N TYR A 385 30.24 3.97 -21.38
CA TYR A 385 31.40 3.25 -21.84
C TYR A 385 31.23 2.98 -23.35
N PRO A 386 32.24 3.28 -24.17
CA PRO A 386 32.15 2.96 -25.57
C PRO A 386 31.98 1.45 -25.71
N PRO A 387 31.10 0.97 -26.59
CA PRO A 387 30.92 -0.45 -26.81
C PRO A 387 32.23 -1.08 -27.30
N PHE A 388 32.44 -2.36 -27.02
CA PHE A 388 33.74 -3.02 -27.24
C PHE A 388 34.26 -2.87 -28.69
N TYR A 389 33.33 -2.84 -29.66
CA TYR A 389 33.65 -2.78 -31.09
C TYR A 389 34.23 -1.43 -31.54
N THR A 390 34.17 -0.36 -30.74
CA THR A 390 34.75 0.94 -31.16
C THR A 390 36.26 0.91 -31.31
N LYS A 391 36.92 -0.10 -30.72
CA LYS A 391 38.37 -0.31 -30.83
C LYS A 391 38.77 -1.12 -32.07
N LEU A 392 37.80 -1.74 -32.77
CA LEU A 392 38.08 -2.58 -33.92
C LEU A 392 38.31 -1.73 -35.18
N PRO A 393 39.18 -2.17 -36.12
CA PRO A 393 39.39 -1.47 -37.39
C PRO A 393 38.10 -1.29 -38.22
N PHE A 394 37.14 -2.21 -38.12
CA PHE A 394 35.85 -2.08 -38.82
C PHE A 394 35.05 -0.85 -38.37
N TRP A 395 35.17 -0.45 -37.10
CA TRP A 395 34.50 0.74 -36.60
C TRP A 395 35.03 2.02 -37.24
N THR A 396 36.35 2.13 -37.47
CA THR A 396 36.91 3.31 -38.14
C THR A 396 36.45 3.39 -39.60
N VAL A 397 36.29 2.24 -40.27
CA VAL A 397 35.67 2.17 -41.61
C VAL A 397 34.21 2.62 -41.57
N CYS A 398 33.43 2.16 -40.58
CA CYS A 398 32.04 2.60 -40.38
C CYS A 398 31.94 4.11 -40.13
N MET A 399 32.81 4.67 -39.30
CA MET A 399 32.85 6.12 -39.04
C MET A 399 33.23 6.92 -40.28
N LYS A 400 34.22 6.45 -41.08
CA LYS A 400 34.56 7.08 -42.38
C LYS A 400 33.37 7.10 -43.33
N LYS A 401 32.58 6.02 -43.38
CA LYS A 401 31.35 5.98 -44.20
C LYS A 401 30.28 6.94 -43.69
N LYS A 402 30.11 7.06 -42.36
CA LYS A 402 29.16 8.00 -41.75
C LYS A 402 29.56 9.47 -41.90
N GLU A 403 30.86 9.76 -42.04
CA GLU A 403 31.38 11.13 -42.15
C GLU A 403 30.74 11.89 -43.33
N ASN A 404 30.48 11.20 -44.45
CA ASN A 404 29.82 11.78 -45.63
C ASN A 404 28.41 12.32 -45.33
N ILE A 405 27.73 11.77 -44.32
CA ILE A 405 26.33 12.06 -43.99
C ILE A 405 26.24 12.95 -42.72
N ARG A 406 27.37 13.32 -42.10
CA ARG A 406 27.41 13.98 -40.77
C ARG A 406 26.54 15.25 -40.64
N ASN A 407 26.35 15.98 -41.74
CA ASN A 407 25.64 17.25 -41.77
C ASN A 407 24.19 17.13 -42.25
N HIS A 408 23.73 15.94 -42.69
CA HIS A 408 22.40 15.77 -43.27
C HIS A 408 21.29 16.24 -42.32
N ASP A 409 21.37 15.89 -41.03
CA ASP A 409 20.36 16.31 -40.04
C ASP A 409 20.28 17.85 -39.91
N LYS A 410 21.42 18.53 -39.94
CA LYS A 410 21.48 20.00 -39.88
C LYS A 410 20.88 20.63 -41.13
N VAL A 411 21.27 20.14 -42.30
CA VAL A 411 20.74 20.62 -43.60
C VAL A 411 19.23 20.41 -43.64
N ARG A 412 18.76 19.24 -43.21
CA ARG A 412 17.34 18.92 -43.13
C ARG A 412 16.57 19.88 -42.23
N LEU A 413 17.07 20.15 -41.02
CA LEU A 413 16.47 21.10 -40.10
C LEU A 413 16.40 22.52 -40.69
N HIS A 414 17.45 22.92 -41.41
CA HIS A 414 17.50 24.21 -42.11
C HIS A 414 16.41 24.30 -43.18
N LEU A 415 16.29 23.26 -44.02
CA LEU A 415 15.28 23.20 -45.08
C LEU A 415 13.85 23.21 -44.51
N MET A 416 13.58 22.43 -43.46
CA MET A 416 12.30 22.46 -42.75
C MET A 416 12.00 23.82 -42.12
N SER A 417 13.02 24.53 -41.62
CA SER A 417 12.89 25.86 -41.05
C SER A 417 12.56 26.92 -42.10
N GLU A 418 13.22 26.88 -43.26
CA GLU A 418 13.05 27.87 -44.33
C GLU A 418 11.77 27.64 -45.14
N TYR A 419 11.49 26.39 -45.51
CA TYR A 419 10.45 26.05 -46.47
C TYR A 419 9.24 25.35 -45.84
N GLY A 420 9.30 24.97 -44.56
CA GLY A 420 8.26 24.20 -43.88
C GLY A 420 8.22 22.70 -44.25
N GLU A 421 8.99 22.28 -45.26
CA GLU A 421 9.10 20.89 -45.71
C GLU A 421 10.55 20.60 -46.17
N ILE A 422 10.90 19.32 -46.33
CA ILE A 422 12.21 18.95 -46.86
C ILE A 422 12.22 19.23 -48.36
N ARG A 423 12.80 20.37 -48.77
CA ARG A 423 12.98 20.76 -50.17
C ARG A 423 14.42 20.56 -50.62
N SER A 424 14.56 20.12 -51.85
CA SER A 424 15.77 20.22 -52.66
C SER A 424 15.50 21.12 -53.88
N PHE A 425 16.56 21.57 -54.54
CA PHE A 425 16.47 22.24 -55.84
C PHE A 425 15.63 21.45 -56.87
N LEU A 426 15.62 20.11 -56.79
CA LEU A 426 14.83 19.27 -57.69
C LEU A 426 13.33 19.36 -57.40
N THR A 427 12.91 19.45 -56.14
CA THR A 427 11.50 19.66 -55.78
C THR A 427 10.97 21.01 -56.22
N ASP A 428 11.82 22.04 -56.26
CA ASP A 428 11.41 23.37 -56.75
C ASP A 428 11.17 23.35 -58.27
N LYS A 429 11.98 22.58 -59.01
CA LYS A 429 11.86 22.42 -60.47
C LYS A 429 10.79 21.40 -60.88
N TYR A 430 10.61 20.36 -60.07
CA TYR A 430 9.72 19.23 -60.31
C TYR A 430 8.97 18.89 -59.01
N PRO A 431 7.77 19.47 -58.79
CA PRO A 431 6.99 19.28 -57.57
C PRO A 431 6.60 17.82 -57.26
N GLU A 432 6.57 16.97 -58.30
CA GLU A 432 6.34 15.52 -58.21
C GLU A 432 7.53 14.76 -57.60
N CYS A 433 8.74 15.32 -57.66
CA CYS A 433 9.96 14.70 -57.12
C CYS A 433 10.10 14.90 -55.60
N LYS A 434 8.99 14.93 -54.85
CA LYS A 434 9.05 15.04 -53.39
C LYS A 434 9.71 13.80 -52.80
N PRO A 435 10.77 13.95 -51.99
CA PRO A 435 11.35 12.82 -51.30
C PRO A 435 10.30 12.21 -50.37
N PHE A 436 9.99 10.93 -50.56
CA PHE A 436 9.10 10.20 -49.67
C PHE A 436 9.77 10.10 -48.29
N TYR A 437 9.31 10.92 -47.35
CA TYR A 437 9.80 10.90 -45.98
C TYR A 437 8.89 10.00 -45.15
N LYS A 438 9.39 8.81 -44.80
CA LYS A 438 8.73 7.94 -43.83
C LYS A 438 8.90 8.57 -42.44
N SER A 439 7.81 8.81 -41.74
CA SER A 439 7.88 9.36 -40.38
C SER A 439 8.55 8.33 -39.44
N PRO A 440 9.33 8.75 -38.43
CA PRO A 440 9.98 7.80 -37.52
C PRO A 440 9.01 6.86 -36.79
N SER A 441 7.74 7.26 -36.63
CA SER A 441 6.65 6.42 -36.12
C SER A 441 6.36 5.21 -37.03
N GLU A 442 6.43 5.38 -38.35
CA GLU A 442 6.17 4.32 -39.34
C GLU A 442 7.37 3.37 -39.55
N GLU A 443 8.53 3.69 -38.97
CA GLU A 443 9.70 2.79 -38.93
C GLU A 443 9.61 1.80 -37.76
N VAL A 444 9.06 2.21 -36.61
CA VAL A 444 8.89 1.34 -35.43
C VAL A 444 7.84 0.25 -35.66
N ASP A 445 6.79 0.55 -36.44
CA ASP A 445 5.75 -0.42 -36.80
C ASP A 445 6.18 -1.38 -37.92
N ALA A 446 7.28 -1.08 -38.64
CA ALA A 446 7.82 -1.93 -39.71
C ALA A 446 8.93 -2.89 -39.23
N GLU A 447 9.42 -2.71 -38.00
CA GLU A 447 10.45 -3.56 -37.36
C GLU A 447 9.86 -4.59 -36.38
N ASN A 448 8.55 -4.62 -36.18
CA ASN A 448 7.81 -5.70 -35.49
C ASN A 448 7.04 -6.55 -36.50
#